data_AF-A0A2V8WAH9-F1
#
_entry.id   AF-A0A2V8WAH9-F1
#
_cell.length_a   1.000
_cell.length_b   1.000
_cell.length_c   1.000
_cell.angle_alpha   90.00
_cell.angle_beta   90.00
_cell.angle_gamma   90.00
#
_symmetry.space_group_name_H-M   'P 1'
#
loop_
_entity.id
_entity.type
_entity.pdbx_description
1 polymer ?
#
loop_
_entity_poly.entity_id
_entity_poly.type
_entity_poly.pdbx_seq_one_letter_code
_entity_poly.pdbx_strand_id
1 'polypeptide(L)'
;MSEISATRKAALWVGLVFLLGAALGGTLGYSFAHHPVSAASASAPLPEPERRAQRGKQLTELLSLTSAQSQQVDAILLQKHTEAKAVHDQADAQLDQVHQKGRDEIRAILTPEQKPKFEEFLKNLDQQRKRNASR
;
A
#
# COMPACT_ATOMS: atom_id res chain seq x y z
N MET A 1 -47.68 28.32 10.36
CA MET A 1 -46.92 27.59 9.33
C MET A 1 -45.72 28.45 8.98
N SER A 2 -44.54 28.15 9.53
CA SER A 2 -43.38 29.02 9.41
C SER A 2 -42.69 28.81 8.06
N GLU A 3 -42.89 29.75 7.14
CA GLU A 3 -42.21 29.84 5.84
C GLU A 3 -40.69 29.96 6.07
N ILE A 4 -39.96 28.87 5.84
CA ILE A 4 -38.49 28.87 5.86
C ILE A 4 -38.03 29.67 4.63
N SER A 5 -37.38 30.81 4.86
CA SER A 5 -36.84 31.69 3.80
C SER A 5 -35.96 30.91 2.81
N ALA A 6 -36.00 31.30 1.53
CA ALA A 6 -35.32 30.60 0.43
C ALA A 6 -33.84 30.34 0.71
N THR A 7 -33.14 31.27 1.37
CA THR A 7 -31.75 31.13 1.81
C THR A 7 -31.55 30.03 2.86
N ARG A 8 -32.49 29.84 3.78
CA ARG A 8 -32.43 28.73 4.75
C ARG A 8 -32.73 27.38 4.09
N LYS A 9 -33.67 27.33 3.13
CA LYS A 9 -33.91 26.14 2.32
C LYS A 9 -32.66 25.77 1.49
N ALA A 10 -32.01 26.76 0.87
CA ALA A 10 -30.79 26.55 0.09
C ALA A 10 -29.62 26.05 0.96
N ALA A 11 -29.41 26.63 2.14
CA ALA A 11 -28.40 26.16 3.09
C ALA A 11 -28.65 24.70 3.53
N LEU A 12 -29.91 24.32 3.74
CA LEU A 12 -30.27 22.93 4.06
C LEU A 12 -29.97 21.98 2.89
N TRP A 13 -30.25 22.39 1.64
CA TRP A 13 -29.92 21.59 0.46
C TRP A 13 -28.41 21.44 0.24
N VAL A 14 -27.63 22.50 0.44
CA VAL A 14 -26.17 22.44 0.33
C VAL A 14 -25.58 21.53 1.42
N GLY A 15 -26.07 21.64 2.66
CA GLY A 15 -25.66 20.75 3.74
C GLY A 15 -26.01 19.28 3.47
N LEU A 16 -27.19 19.02 2.89
CA LEU A 16 -27.63 17.68 2.52
C LEU A 16 -26.76 17.08 1.41
N VAL A 17 -26.47 17.85 0.36
CA VAL A 17 -25.58 17.42 -0.75
C VAL A 17 -24.16 17.18 -0.24
N PHE A 18 -23.65 18.01 0.67
CA PHE A 18 -22.34 17.82 1.29
C PHE A 18 -22.29 16.55 2.14
N LEU A 19 -23.32 16.28 2.94
CA LEU A 19 -23.42 15.05 3.74
C LEU A 19 -23.55 13.80 2.86
N LEU A 20 -24.32 13.88 1.77
CA LEU A 20 -24.40 12.80 0.78
C LEU A 20 -23.06 12.59 0.07
N GLY A 21 -22.37 13.65 -0.32
CA GLY A 21 -21.03 13.58 -0.93
C GLY A 21 -19.99 13.01 0.04
N ALA A 22 -20.04 13.38 1.31
CA ALA A 22 -19.16 12.85 2.35
C ALA A 22 -19.48 11.40 2.70
N ALA A 23 -20.76 11.01 2.72
CA ALA A 23 -21.17 9.62 2.92
C ALA A 23 -20.75 8.77 1.73
N LEU A 24 -20.99 9.22 0.49
CA LEU A 24 -20.63 8.48 -0.72
C LEU A 24 -19.11 8.40 -0.92
N GLY A 25 -18.40 9.51 -0.70
CA GLY A 25 -16.93 9.57 -0.71
C GLY A 25 -16.31 8.78 0.44
N GLY A 26 -16.94 8.77 1.61
CA GLY A 26 -16.56 7.95 2.76
C GLY A 26 -16.77 6.46 2.49
N THR A 27 -17.89 6.05 1.89
CA THR A 27 -18.15 4.65 1.55
C THR A 27 -17.25 4.14 0.42
N LEU A 28 -16.98 4.97 -0.60
CA LEU A 28 -16.07 4.62 -1.69
C LEU A 28 -14.61 4.63 -1.23
N GLY A 29 -14.20 5.62 -0.42
CA GLY A 29 -12.88 5.68 0.19
C GLY A 29 -12.63 4.55 1.18
N TYR A 30 -13.63 4.19 1.99
CA TYR A 30 -13.58 3.04 2.88
C TYR A 30 -13.55 1.73 2.09
N SER A 31 -14.34 1.60 1.02
CA SER A 31 -14.30 0.44 0.12
C SER A 31 -12.96 0.32 -0.60
N PHE A 32 -12.30 1.39 -1.05
CA PHE A 32 -10.95 1.27 -1.63
C PHE A 32 -9.83 1.09 -0.59
N ALA A 33 -9.98 1.63 0.63
CA ALA A 33 -9.02 1.45 1.71
C ALA A 33 -9.20 0.13 2.48
N HIS A 34 -10.40 -0.46 2.44
CA HIS A 34 -10.80 -1.71 3.11
C HIS A 34 -11.35 -2.75 2.13
N HIS A 35 -11.19 -2.57 0.82
CA HIS A 35 -11.00 -3.68 -0.10
C HIS A 35 -9.57 -4.12 0.15
N PRO A 36 -9.35 -5.15 0.98
CA PRO A 36 -8.16 -5.92 0.77
C PRO A 36 -8.22 -6.39 -0.69
N VAL A 37 -7.07 -6.64 -1.27
CA VAL A 37 -6.96 -7.57 -2.38
C VAL A 37 -7.30 -8.99 -1.86
N SER A 38 -8.41 -9.17 -1.11
CA SER A 38 -8.95 -10.45 -0.66
C SER A 38 -9.93 -10.96 -1.69
N ALA A 39 -9.38 -11.30 -2.85
CA ALA A 39 -9.76 -12.52 -3.53
C ALA A 39 -8.63 -13.58 -3.45
N ALA A 40 -7.63 -13.38 -2.58
CA ALA A 40 -6.64 -14.37 -2.21
C ALA A 40 -6.51 -14.43 -0.68
N SER A 41 -7.53 -14.99 -0.05
CA SER A 41 -7.66 -15.15 1.39
C SER A 41 -6.54 -16.01 2.01
N ALA A 42 -6.02 -15.58 3.16
CA ALA A 42 -5.51 -16.44 4.25
C ALA A 42 -4.32 -17.38 4.01
N SER A 43 -3.62 -17.28 2.88
CA SER A 43 -2.36 -18.01 2.67
C SER A 43 -1.22 -17.00 2.73
N ALA A 44 -0.20 -17.24 3.57
CA ALA A 44 1.06 -16.50 3.47
C ALA A 44 1.47 -16.48 1.98
N PRO A 45 1.96 -15.35 1.44
CA PRO A 45 2.37 -15.28 0.05
C PRO A 45 3.33 -16.45 -0.22
N LEU A 46 2.98 -17.33 -1.17
CA LEU A 46 3.82 -18.49 -1.50
C LEU A 46 5.28 -18.04 -1.66
N PRO A 47 6.26 -18.81 -1.12
CA PRO A 47 7.67 -18.56 -1.37
C PRO A 47 7.90 -18.32 -2.86
N GLU A 48 8.78 -17.37 -3.20
CA GLU A 48 9.02 -17.00 -4.59
C GLU A 48 9.30 -18.20 -5.52
N PRO A 49 10.11 -19.21 -5.15
CA PRO A 49 10.37 -20.34 -6.03
C PRO A 49 9.09 -21.13 -6.35
N GLU A 50 8.21 -21.30 -5.36
CA GLU A 50 6.93 -22.00 -5.53
C GLU A 50 5.97 -21.21 -6.40
N ARG A 51 5.91 -19.89 -6.18
CA ARG A 51 5.07 -18.97 -6.98
C ARG A 51 5.53 -18.92 -8.44
N ARG A 52 6.85 -18.91 -8.68
CA ARG A 52 7.43 -18.96 -10.03
C ARG A 52 7.12 -20.30 -10.69
N ALA A 53 7.34 -21.42 -9.99
CA ALA A 53 7.03 -22.74 -10.51
C ALA A 53 5.54 -22.89 -10.86
N GLN A 54 4.63 -22.38 -10.03
CA GLN A 54 3.20 -22.37 -10.31
C GLN A 54 2.86 -21.56 -11.57
N ARG A 55 3.43 -20.37 -11.73
CA ARG A 55 3.24 -19.55 -12.95
C ARG A 55 3.81 -20.22 -14.19
N GLY A 56 4.98 -20.86 -14.09
CA GLY A 56 5.59 -21.62 -15.18
C GLY A 56 4.69 -22.78 -15.63
N LYS A 57 4.10 -23.52 -14.68
CA LYS A 57 3.12 -24.58 -14.98
C LYS A 57 1.87 -24.03 -15.67
N GLN A 58 1.27 -22.97 -15.12
CA GLN A 58 0.09 -22.33 -15.70
C GLN A 58 0.33 -21.87 -17.15
N LEU A 59 1.48 -21.24 -17.42
CA LEU A 59 1.83 -20.81 -18.78
C LEU A 59 2.09 -22.01 -19.71
N THR A 60 2.72 -23.06 -19.20
CA THR A 60 2.96 -24.29 -19.96
C THR A 60 1.65 -24.96 -20.38
N GLU A 61 0.69 -25.07 -19.48
CA GLU A 61 -0.63 -25.64 -19.74
C GLU A 61 -1.46 -24.75 -20.69
N LEU A 62 -1.54 -23.45 -20.39
CA LEU A 62 -2.33 -22.48 -21.17
C LEU A 62 -1.86 -22.39 -22.64
N LEU A 63 -0.55 -22.41 -22.85
CA LEU A 63 0.06 -22.19 -24.17
C LEU A 63 0.54 -23.49 -24.83
N SER A 64 0.34 -24.64 -24.17
CA SER A 64 0.84 -25.94 -24.64
C SER A 64 2.33 -25.90 -24.99
N LEU A 65 3.15 -25.34 -24.10
CA LEU A 65 4.59 -25.14 -24.35
C LEU A 65 5.31 -26.49 -24.46
N THR A 66 6.22 -26.59 -25.43
CA THR A 66 7.20 -27.68 -25.47
C THR A 66 8.16 -27.62 -24.29
N SER A 67 8.87 -28.72 -23.98
CA SER A 67 9.87 -28.75 -22.90
C SER A 67 10.93 -27.65 -23.05
N ALA A 68 11.42 -27.42 -24.27
CA ALA A 68 12.41 -26.37 -24.55
C ALA A 68 11.84 -24.96 -24.29
N GLN A 69 10.59 -24.70 -24.71
CA GLN A 69 9.93 -23.42 -24.46
C GLN A 69 9.62 -23.20 -22.97
N SER A 70 9.20 -24.24 -22.25
CA SER A 70 8.95 -24.16 -20.81
C SER A 70 10.22 -23.81 -20.03
N GLN A 71 11.36 -24.39 -20.41
CA GLN A 71 12.66 -24.06 -19.81
C GLN A 71 13.08 -22.61 -20.08
N GLN A 72 12.82 -22.10 -21.29
CA GLN A 72 13.06 -20.69 -21.62
C GLN A 72 12.16 -19.75 -20.81
N VAL A 73 10.87 -20.07 -20.66
CA VAL A 73 9.94 -19.28 -19.84
C VAL A 73 10.38 -19.27 -18.38
N ASP A 74 10.82 -20.39 -17.82
CA ASP A 74 11.30 -20.44 -16.44
C ASP A 74 12.52 -19.54 -16.21
N ALA A 75 13.48 -19.55 -17.16
CA ALA A 75 14.64 -18.66 -17.13
C ALA A 75 14.23 -17.17 -17.21
N ILE A 76 13.27 -16.82 -18.07
CA ILE A 76 12.74 -15.44 -18.17
C ILE A 76 12.08 -15.02 -16.84
N LEU A 77 11.28 -15.89 -16.23
CA LEU A 77 10.62 -15.59 -14.96
C LEU A 77 11.62 -15.40 -13.83
N LEU A 78 12.68 -16.21 -13.78
CA LEU A 78 13.77 -16.07 -12.81
C LEU A 78 14.51 -14.74 -13.00
N GLN A 79 14.94 -14.45 -14.22
CA GLN A 79 15.64 -13.20 -14.53
C GLN A 79 14.79 -11.98 -14.13
N LYS A 80 13.51 -11.96 -14.53
CA LYS A 80 12.58 -10.90 -14.16
C LYS A 80 12.48 -10.74 -12.64
N HIS A 81 12.41 -11.85 -11.89
CA HIS A 81 12.37 -11.78 -10.44
C HIS A 81 13.64 -11.16 -9.86
N THR A 82 14.82 -11.56 -10.35
CA THR A 82 16.11 -11.01 -9.93
C THR A 82 16.20 -9.50 -10.20
N GLU A 83 15.82 -9.06 -11.39
CA GLU A 83 15.81 -7.63 -11.77
C GLU A 83 14.83 -6.83 -10.90
N ALA A 84 13.61 -7.34 -10.72
CA ALA A 84 12.62 -6.69 -9.86
C ALA A 84 13.10 -6.59 -8.40
N LYS A 85 13.75 -7.64 -7.88
CA LYS A 85 14.35 -7.61 -6.55
C LYS A 85 15.44 -6.56 -6.44
N ALA A 86 16.34 -6.46 -7.42
CA ALA A 86 17.40 -5.46 -7.41
C ALA A 86 16.84 -4.03 -7.38
N VAL A 87 15.81 -3.75 -8.19
CA VAL A 87 15.11 -2.45 -8.19
C VAL A 87 14.46 -2.18 -6.84
N HIS A 88 13.80 -3.17 -6.25
CA HIS A 88 13.17 -3.04 -4.94
C HIS A 88 14.19 -2.75 -3.84
N ASP A 89 15.27 -3.53 -3.77
CA ASP A 89 16.33 -3.35 -2.77
C ASP A 89 16.99 -1.96 -2.89
N GLN A 90 17.20 -1.48 -4.12
CA GLN A 90 17.71 -0.12 -4.35
C GLN A 90 16.72 0.95 -3.91
N ALA A 91 15.44 0.80 -4.25
CA ALA A 91 14.39 1.75 -3.89
C ALA A 91 14.21 1.83 -2.36
N ASP A 92 14.24 0.69 -1.67
CA ASP A 92 14.16 0.64 -0.20
C ASP A 92 15.29 1.42 0.44
N ALA A 93 16.54 1.21 -0.02
CA ALA A 93 17.70 1.93 0.49
C ALA A 93 17.57 3.45 0.29
N GLN A 94 17.06 3.89 -0.88
CA GLN A 94 16.83 5.30 -1.16
C GLN A 94 15.72 5.89 -0.28
N LEU A 95 14.62 5.16 -0.08
CA LEU A 95 13.53 5.59 0.78
C LEU A 95 13.96 5.71 2.23
N ASP A 96 14.78 4.79 2.73
CA ASP A 96 15.33 4.86 4.09
C ASP A 96 16.22 6.09 4.29
N GLN A 97 17.03 6.44 3.30
CA GLN A 97 17.80 7.69 3.33
C GLN A 97 16.90 8.92 3.38
N VAL A 98 15.84 8.98 2.57
CA VAL A 98 14.86 10.08 2.59
C VAL A 98 14.16 10.18 3.94
N HIS A 99 13.73 9.04 4.51
CA HIS A 99 13.12 8.99 5.84
C HIS A 99 14.08 9.51 6.91
N GLN A 100 15.33 9.06 6.91
CA GLN A 100 16.31 9.50 7.90
C GLN A 100 16.59 10.99 7.80
N LYS A 101 16.78 11.50 6.57
CA LYS A 101 16.98 12.93 6.33
C LYS A 101 15.81 13.75 6.87
N GLY A 102 14.57 13.37 6.58
CA GLY A 102 13.40 14.07 7.11
C GLY A 102 13.31 14.03 8.64
N ARG A 103 13.69 12.90 9.27
CA ARG A 103 13.78 12.80 10.74
C ARG A 103 14.80 13.77 11.31
N ASP A 104 15.97 13.90 10.66
CA ASP A 104 17.04 14.80 11.10
C ASP A 104 16.66 16.27 10.94
N GLU A 105 16.01 16.62 9.83
CA GLU A 105 15.47 17.98 9.60
C GLU A 105 14.43 18.36 10.66
N ILE A 106 13.53 17.43 11.02
CA ILE A 106 12.58 17.66 12.11
C ILE A 106 13.31 17.82 13.44
N ARG A 107 14.28 16.96 13.78
CA ARG A 107 15.07 17.08 15.02
C ARG A 107 15.76 18.44 15.17
N ALA A 108 16.21 19.03 14.05
CA ALA A 108 16.91 20.29 14.05
C ALA A 108 16.03 21.48 14.46
N ILE A 109 14.71 21.43 14.20
CA ILE A 109 13.78 22.51 14.52
C ILE A 109 13.07 22.35 15.88
N LEU A 110 13.25 21.21 16.55
CA LEU A 110 12.60 20.92 17.83
C LEU A 110 13.39 21.48 19.03
N THR A 111 12.65 21.98 20.02
CA THR A 111 13.25 22.37 21.31
C THR A 111 13.75 21.13 22.08
N PRO A 112 14.69 21.29 23.03
CA PRO A 112 15.17 20.17 23.84
C PRO A 112 14.06 19.40 24.56
N GLU A 113 13.00 20.09 24.99
CA GLU A 113 11.85 19.48 25.68
C GLU A 113 10.93 18.70 24.73
N GLN A 114 10.92 19.05 23.44
CA GLN A 114 10.09 18.38 22.42
C GLN A 114 10.74 17.11 21.87
N LYS A 115 12.08 17.05 21.81
CA LYS A 115 12.84 15.91 21.27
C LYS A 115 12.44 14.56 21.86
N PRO A 116 12.27 14.39 23.18
CA PRO A 116 11.86 13.10 23.76
C PRO A 116 10.53 12.57 23.21
N LYS A 117 9.53 13.46 23.04
CA LYS A 117 8.22 13.08 22.46
C LYS A 117 8.34 12.64 21.00
N PHE A 118 9.22 13.29 20.25
CA PHE A 118 9.46 12.93 18.85
C PHE A 118 10.15 11.57 18.72
N GLU A 119 11.14 11.26 19.56
CA GLU A 119 11.80 9.96 19.54
C GLU A 119 10.84 8.82 19.93
N GLU A 120 9.92 9.06 20.88
CA GLU A 120 8.86 8.11 21.21
C GLU A 120 7.92 7.86 20.01
N PHE A 121 7.54 8.93 19.32
CA PHE A 121 6.74 8.85 18.10
C PHE A 121 7.44 8.01 17.01
N LEU A 122 8.73 8.26 16.74
CA LEU A 122 9.52 7.49 15.77
C LEU A 122 9.61 6.01 16.16
N LYS A 123 9.83 5.71 17.44
CA LYS A 123 9.88 4.33 17.93
C LYS A 123 8.57 3.58 17.68
N ASN A 124 7.42 4.22 17.88
CA ASN A 124 6.11 3.62 17.60
C ASN A 124 5.94 3.36 16.09
N LEU A 125 6.31 4.31 15.23
CA LEU A 125 6.29 4.12 13.77
C LEU A 125 7.17 2.94 13.33
N ASP A 126 8.39 2.85 13.85
CA ASP A 126 9.32 1.76 13.51
C ASP A 126 8.81 0.40 14.00
N GLN A 127 8.16 0.36 15.17
CA GLN A 127 7.49 -0.87 15.64
C GLN A 127 6.31 -1.27 14.75
N GLN A 128 5.49 -0.31 14.30
CA GLN A 128 4.40 -0.60 13.37
C GLN A 128 4.91 -1.11 12.02
N ARG A 129 5.97 -0.49 11.48
CA ARG A 129 6.64 -0.97 10.25
C ARG A 129 7.14 -2.41 10.42
N LYS A 130 7.82 -2.73 11.51
CA LYS A 130 8.30 -4.10 11.80
C LYS A 130 7.16 -5.11 11.87
N ARG A 131 6.04 -4.77 12.53
CA ARG A 131 4.85 -5.63 12.63
C ARG A 131 4.20 -5.89 11.27
N ASN A 132 4.19 -4.89 10.39
CA ASN A 132 3.64 -5.03 9.04
C ASN A 132 4.58 -5.79 8.11
N ALA A 133 5.90 -5.67 8.30
CA ALA A 133 6.89 -6.45 7.54
C ALA A 133 6.96 -7.92 7.99
N SER A 134 6.55 -8.23 9.22
CA SER A 134 6.50 -9.60 9.76
C SER A 134 5.16 -10.32 9.55
N ARG A 135 4.19 -9.67 8.88
CA ARG A 135 2.88 -10.24 8.52
C ARG A 135 2.88 -10.62 7.04
#